data_AF-A0A915DSD6-F1
#
_entry.id   AF-A0A915DSD6-F1
#
_cell.length_a   1.000
_cell.length_b   1.000
_cell.length_c   1.000
_cell.angle_alpha   90.00
_cell.angle_beta   90.00
_cell.angle_gamma   90.00
#
_symmetry.space_group_name_H-M   'P 1'
#
loop_
_entity.id
_entity.type
_entity.pdbx_description
1 polymer ?
#
loop_
_entity_poly.entity_id
_entity_poly.type
_entity_poly.pdbx_seq_one_letter_code
_entity_poly.pdbx_strand_id
1 'polypeptide(L)'
;MKEYGENAGKSGAKLYLTEDEEYVIKTVSKEESEMLSKMAPKYRQHMQGSSLLTVLIGSFGYSKPKEDERRYVVMKNLAPKLDGHYRKYDLKGILLPEKAHNVAFRAEKWSKSDIHGG
;
A
#
# COMPACT_ATOMS: atom_id res chain seq x y z
N MET A 1 1.89 -2.61 16.72
CA MET A 1 1.96 -2.63 15.22
C MET A 1 2.77 -3.84 14.74
N LYS A 2 2.33 -4.53 13.69
CA LYS A 2 3.03 -5.71 13.12
C LYS A 2 3.52 -5.41 11.71
N GLU A 3 4.68 -5.93 11.32
CA GLU A 3 5.13 -5.89 9.91
C GLU A 3 4.18 -6.76 9.08
N TYR A 4 3.70 -6.22 7.97
CA TYR A 4 2.60 -6.75 7.18
C TYR A 4 3.09 -7.13 5.78
N GLY A 5 3.05 -8.43 5.46
CA GLY A 5 3.46 -9.00 4.17
C GLY A 5 4.94 -9.39 4.12
N GLU A 6 5.21 -10.67 3.86
CA GLU A 6 6.57 -11.24 3.88
C GLU A 6 7.45 -10.82 2.68
N ASN A 7 6.86 -10.23 1.64
CA ASN A 7 7.60 -9.79 0.46
C ASN A 7 7.61 -8.27 0.39
N ALA A 8 8.69 -7.65 0.89
CA ALA A 8 9.04 -6.30 0.46
C ALA A 8 9.11 -6.33 -1.07
N GLY A 9 8.18 -5.64 -1.74
CA GLY A 9 8.21 -5.54 -3.20
C GLY A 9 9.56 -5.01 -3.68
N LYS A 10 9.82 -5.00 -4.99
CA LYS A 10 11.12 -4.57 -5.57
C LYS A 10 11.68 -3.23 -5.03
N SER A 11 10.84 -2.36 -4.47
CA SER A 11 11.23 -1.08 -3.86
C SER A 11 11.81 -1.17 -2.45
N GLY A 12 11.79 -2.33 -1.78
CA GLY A 12 12.24 -2.47 -0.39
C GLY A 12 11.33 -1.79 0.64
N ALA A 13 10.14 -1.34 0.22
CA ALA A 13 9.18 -0.69 1.11
C ALA A 13 8.58 -1.71 2.10
N LYS A 14 8.57 -1.34 3.38
CA LYS A 14 7.90 -2.07 4.45
C LYS A 14 6.48 -1.57 4.61
N LEU A 15 5.58 -2.50 4.90
CA LEU A 15 4.20 -2.23 5.28
C LEU A 15 4.02 -2.70 6.73
N TYR A 16 3.22 -1.97 7.49
CA TYR A 16 2.84 -2.32 8.84
C TYR A 16 1.33 -2.22 8.96
N LEU A 17 0.75 -3.05 9.82
CA LEU A 17 -0.66 -3.02 10.15
C LEU A 17 -0.83 -2.57 11.61
N THR A 18 -1.83 -1.72 11.85
CA THR A 18 -2.23 -1.36 13.22
C THR A 18 -2.86 -2.56 13.94
N GLU A 19 -2.87 -2.55 15.27
CA GLU A 19 -3.37 -3.69 16.06
C GLU A 19 -4.86 -3.95 15.88
N ASP A 20 -5.62 -2.89 15.61
CA ASP A 20 -7.05 -2.95 15.28
C ASP A 20 -7.33 -3.28 13.80
N GLU A 21 -6.26 -3.42 12.99
CA GLU A 21 -6.28 -3.67 11.55
C GLU A 21 -7.01 -2.62 10.71
N GLU A 22 -7.26 -1.42 11.26
CA GLU A 22 -7.96 -0.36 10.55
C GLU A 22 -7.07 0.42 9.58
N TYR A 23 -5.75 0.46 9.84
CA TYR A 23 -4.81 1.26 9.09
C TYR A 23 -3.56 0.48 8.68
N VAL A 24 -3.06 0.82 7.50
CA VAL A 24 -1.77 0.37 6.99
C VAL A 24 -0.79 1.54 7.02
N ILE A 25 0.42 1.29 7.50
CA ILE A 25 1.54 2.24 7.50
C ILE A 25 2.56 1.75 6.50
N LYS A 26 2.88 2.55 5.48
CA LYS A 26 3.89 2.21 4.46
C LYS A 26 5.13 3.09 4.63
N THR A 27 6.32 2.51 4.58
CA THR A 27 7.55 3.30 4.39
C THR A 27 7.64 3.79 2.95
N VAL A 28 7.93 5.07 2.78
CA VAL A 28 8.05 5.70 1.45
C VAL A 28 9.41 6.36 1.29
N SER A 29 9.86 6.49 0.05
CA SER A 29 11.05 7.28 -0.25
C SER A 29 10.80 8.78 -0.04
N LYS A 30 11.88 9.58 -0.04
CA LYS A 30 11.77 11.04 -0.01
C LYS A 30 11.00 11.55 -1.22
N GLU A 31 11.31 11.03 -2.40
CA GLU A 31 10.68 11.39 -3.67
C GLU A 31 9.19 11.04 -3.68
N GLU A 32 8.81 9.84 -3.21
CA GLU A 32 7.41 9.45 -3.08
C GLU A 32 6.65 10.38 -2.12
N SER A 33 7.24 10.74 -0.97
CA SER A 33 6.63 11.66 0.00
C SER A 33 6.45 13.07 -0.56
N GLU A 34 7.45 13.58 -1.27
CA GLU A 34 7.36 14.89 -1.94
C GLU A 34 6.31 14.88 -3.06
N MET A 35 6.23 13.79 -3.82
CA MET A 35 5.21 13.60 -4.84
C MET A 35 3.80 13.59 -4.23
N LEU A 36 3.58 12.83 -3.15
CA LEU A 36 2.31 12.81 -2.43
C LEU A 36 1.92 14.20 -1.93
N SER A 37 2.88 14.95 -1.38
CA SER A 37 2.66 16.33 -0.92
C SER A 37 2.23 17.25 -2.06
N LYS A 38 2.88 17.16 -3.22
CA LYS A 38 2.51 17.90 -4.43
C LYS A 38 1.14 17.51 -4.98
N MET A 39 0.74 16.25 -4.84
CA MET A 39 -0.56 15.75 -5.30
C MET A 39 -1.72 16.01 -4.33
N ALA A 40 -1.43 16.31 -3.05
CA ALA A 40 -2.44 16.41 -1.99
C ALA A 40 -3.65 17.32 -2.33
N PRO A 41 -3.49 18.51 -2.95
CA PRO A 41 -4.65 19.33 -3.32
C PRO A 41 -5.57 18.66 -4.35
N LYS A 42 -4.98 18.05 -5.38
CA LYS A 42 -5.73 17.33 -6.42
C LYS A 42 -6.38 16.07 -5.88
N TYR A 43 -5.66 15.35 -5.01
CA TYR A 43 -6.18 14.19 -4.31
C TYR A 43 -7.42 14.58 -3.49
N ARG A 44 -7.35 15.63 -2.68
CA ARG A 44 -8.50 16.10 -1.88
C ARG A 44 -9.71 16.43 -2.75
N GLN A 45 -9.51 17.10 -3.88
CA GLN A 45 -10.59 17.40 -4.82
C GLN A 45 -11.21 16.12 -5.39
N HIS A 46 -10.39 15.13 -5.76
CA HIS A 46 -10.85 13.86 -6.29
C HIS A 46 -11.65 13.05 -5.26
N MET A 47 -11.26 13.09 -3.98
CA MET A 47 -11.92 12.37 -2.89
C MET A 47 -13.29 12.95 -2.49
N GLN A 48 -13.74 14.06 -3.11
CA GLN A 48 -15.09 14.61 -2.88
C GLN A 48 -16.21 13.73 -3.49
N GLY A 49 -15.87 12.91 -4.48
CA GLY A 49 -16.78 11.94 -5.08
C GLY A 49 -16.46 10.49 -4.69
N SER A 50 -17.19 9.54 -5.27
CA SER A 50 -16.87 8.12 -5.14
C SER A 50 -15.50 7.82 -5.76
N SER A 51 -14.58 7.29 -4.96
CA SER A 51 -13.22 6.95 -5.40
C SER A 51 -12.82 5.55 -4.95
N LEU A 52 -11.99 4.91 -5.76
CA LEU A 52 -11.30 3.65 -5.42
C LEU A 52 -9.89 3.89 -4.86
N LEU A 53 -9.44 5.15 -4.82
CA LEU A 53 -8.18 5.47 -4.16
C LEU A 53 -8.31 5.23 -2.66
N THR A 54 -7.26 4.68 -2.05
CA THR A 54 -7.24 4.54 -0.59
C THR A 54 -7.29 5.91 0.08
N VAL A 55 -7.94 5.96 1.23
CA VAL A 55 -7.98 7.16 2.07
C VAL A 55 -6.61 7.33 2.73
N LEU A 56 -5.90 8.39 2.38
CA LEU A 56 -4.66 8.80 3.04
C LEU A 56 -5.02 9.58 4.30
N ILE A 57 -4.52 9.12 5.45
CA ILE A 57 -4.73 9.76 6.75
C ILE A 57 -3.64 10.80 7.00
N GLY A 58 -2.40 10.49 6.65
CA GLY A 58 -1.29 11.42 6.83
C GLY A 58 0.06 10.90 6.30
N SER A 59 1.01 11.82 6.20
CA SER A 59 2.42 11.54 5.89
C SER A 59 3.30 12.09 7.01
N PHE A 60 4.27 11.31 7.47
CA PHE A 60 5.08 11.61 8.64
C PHE A 60 6.55 11.32 8.37
N GLY A 61 7.42 12.20 8.86
CA GLY A 61 8.88 12.00 8.90
C GLY A 61 9.34 11.72 10.32
N TYR A 62 10.24 10.76 10.49
CA TYR A 62 10.87 10.45 11.76
C TYR A 62 12.37 10.20 11.58
N SER A 63 13.18 10.88 12.37
CA SER A 63 14.63 10.68 12.43
C SER A 63 15.08 10.48 13.88
N LYS A 64 16.12 9.65 14.04
CA LYS A 64 16.89 9.57 15.28
C LYS A 64 18.18 10.38 15.12
N PRO A 65 18.81 10.83 16.22
CA PRO A 65 20.13 11.44 16.12
C PRO A 65 21.11 10.53 15.36
N LYS A 66 21.77 11.07 14.34
CA LYS A 66 22.71 10.35 13.46
C LYS A 66 22.10 9.29 12.52
N GLU A 67 20.78 9.28 12.34
CA GLU A 67 20.10 8.45 11.33
C GLU A 67 19.41 9.33 10.28
N ASP A 68 19.35 8.82 9.04
CA ASP A 68 18.54 9.44 7.99
C ASP A 68 17.05 9.41 8.35
N GLU A 69 16.33 10.45 7.92
CA GLU A 69 14.90 10.57 8.14
C GLU A 69 14.12 9.51 7.35
N ARG A 70 13.38 8.69 8.08
CA ARG A 70 12.44 7.71 7.52
C ARG A 70 11.07 8.35 7.37
N ARG A 71 10.41 8.06 6.25
CA ARG A 71 9.11 8.64 5.91
C ARG A 71 8.05 7.55 5.84
N TYR A 72 6.86 7.90 6.32
CA TYR A 72 5.75 6.99 6.49
C TYR A 72 4.48 7.61 5.96
N VAL A 73 3.63 6.79 5.34
CA VAL A 73 2.27 7.16 4.95
C VAL A 73 1.30 6.25 5.68
N VAL A 74 0.34 6.85 6.37
CA VAL A 74 -0.78 6.14 7.02
C VAL A 74 -1.97 6.19 6.09
N MET A 75 -2.55 5.03 5.80
CA MET A 75 -3.70 4.88 4.91
C MET A 75 -4.71 3.90 5.47
N LYS A 76 -5.98 4.06 5.10
CA LYS A 76 -7.04 3.13 5.51
C LYS A 76 -6.78 1.74 4.93
N ASN A 77 -6.95 0.71 5.76
CA ASN A 77 -6.87 -0.67 5.29
C ASN A 77 -8.06 -0.97 4.36
N LEU A 78 -7.76 -1.54 3.18
CA LEU A 78 -8.77 -1.93 2.19
C LEU A 78 -9.41 -3.28 2.49
N ALA A 79 -8.83 -4.05 3.41
CA ALA A 79 -9.31 -5.36 3.84
C ALA A 79 -9.27 -5.49 5.37
N PRO A 80 -10.02 -4.65 6.12
CA PRO A 80 -10.08 -4.79 7.57
C PRO A 80 -10.85 -6.08 7.92
N LYS A 81 -10.26 -6.95 8.74
CA LYS A 81 -10.96 -8.06 9.43
C LYS A 81 -11.84 -8.92 8.51
N LEU A 82 -11.27 -9.37 7.38
CA LEU A 82 -11.95 -10.31 6.51
C LEU A 82 -11.92 -11.72 7.15
N ASP A 83 -13.08 -12.23 7.58
CA ASP A 83 -13.25 -13.55 8.22
C ASP A 83 -13.46 -14.70 7.21
N GLY A 84 -12.52 -15.64 7.12
CA GLY A 84 -12.62 -16.82 6.25
C GLY A 84 -11.49 -16.96 5.22
N HIS A 85 -11.74 -17.74 4.16
CA HIS A 85 -10.75 -18.00 3.10
C HIS A 85 -10.91 -17.00 1.95
N TYR A 86 -10.01 -16.02 1.88
CA TYR A 86 -9.99 -15.02 0.79
C TYR A 86 -8.80 -15.21 -0.13
N ARG A 87 -8.94 -14.75 -1.37
CA ARG A 87 -7.87 -14.67 -2.36
C ARG A 87 -7.54 -13.20 -2.61
N LYS A 88 -6.26 -12.87 -2.56
CA LYS A 88 -5.73 -11.54 -2.90
C LYS A 88 -5.23 -11.57 -4.34
N TYR A 89 -5.48 -10.49 -5.08
CA TYR A 89 -5.02 -10.34 -6.45
C TYR A 89 -4.37 -8.97 -6.61
N ASP A 90 -3.13 -8.93 -7.13
CA ASP A 90 -2.48 -7.69 -7.57
C ASP A 90 -2.65 -7.58 -9.09
N LEU A 91 -3.74 -6.92 -9.50
CA LEU A 91 -4.10 -6.78 -10.91
C LEU A 91 -3.39 -5.57 -11.51
N LYS A 92 -2.41 -5.82 -12.39
CA LYS A 92 -1.78 -4.80 -13.22
C LYS A 92 -2.14 -5.10 -14.67
N GLY A 93 -2.98 -4.26 -15.27
CA GLY A 93 -3.33 -4.37 -16.68
C GLY A 93 -2.14 -3.96 -17.54
N ILE A 94 -1.33 -4.93 -17.96
CA ILE A 94 -0.23 -4.71 -18.90
C ILE A 94 -0.65 -5.33 -20.25
N LEU A 95 -0.77 -4.50 -21.29
CA LEU A 95 -0.85 -5.00 -22.67
C LEU A 95 0.57 -5.30 -23.15
N LEU A 96 0.89 -6.57 -23.40
CA LEU A 96 2.13 -6.90 -24.09
C LEU A 96 1.94 -6.67 -25.60
N PRO A 97 2.83 -5.92 -26.28
CA PRO A 97 2.64 -5.49 -27.67
C PRO A 97 2.37 -6.64 -28.66
N GLU A 98 2.83 -7.86 -28.39
CA GLU A 98 2.69 -8.99 -29.31
C GLU A 98 1.42 -9.82 -29.13
N LYS A 99 0.59 -9.54 -28.12
CA LYS A 99 -0.64 -10.31 -27.88
C LYS A 99 -1.77 -9.39 -27.44
N ALA A 100 -2.36 -8.69 -28.39
CA ALA A 100 -3.58 -7.87 -28.23
C ALA A 100 -4.81 -8.64 -27.67
N HIS A 101 -4.68 -9.94 -27.40
CA HIS A 101 -5.73 -10.79 -26.83
C HIS A 101 -5.38 -11.45 -25.49
N ASN A 102 -4.18 -11.24 -24.93
CA ASN A 102 -3.77 -11.88 -23.68
C ASN A 102 -3.32 -10.84 -22.64
N VAL A 103 -4.23 -10.46 -21.74
CA VAL A 103 -3.87 -9.74 -20.52
C VAL A 103 -3.06 -10.71 -19.65
N ALA A 104 -1.79 -10.39 -19.39
CA ALA A 104 -0.97 -11.19 -18.51
C ALA A 104 -1.38 -10.92 -17.05
N PHE A 105 -2.04 -11.89 -16.42
CA PHE A 105 -2.42 -11.83 -15.02
C PHE A 105 -1.33 -12.45 -14.16
N ARG A 106 -0.72 -11.66 -13.27
CA ARG A 106 0.15 -12.21 -12.22
C ARG A 106 -0.70 -12.50 -10.99
N ALA A 107 -1.22 -13.72 -10.90
CA ALA A 107 -1.93 -14.18 -9.72
C ALA A 107 -0.91 -14.82 -8.75
N GLU A 108 -0.76 -14.20 -7.58
CA GLU A 108 -0.06 -14.82 -6.46
C GLU A 108 -1.11 -15.30 -5.45
N LYS A 109 -1.00 -16.55 -5.00
CA LYS A 109 -1.90 -17.11 -3.99
C LYS A 109 -1.27 -16.89 -2.62
N TRP A 110 -1.90 -16.03 -1.82
CA TRP A 110 -1.49 -15.74 -0.45
C TRP A 110 -2.53 -16.33 0.54
N SER A 111 -2.08 -16.73 1.72
CA SER A 111 -2.82 -17.38 2.81
C SER A 111 -3.17 -16.40 3.94
N LYS A 112 -3.85 -16.84 5.02
CA LYS A 112 -4.24 -15.93 6.12
C LYS A 112 -3.03 -15.34 6.86
N SER A 113 -1.95 -16.10 7.02
CA SER A 113 -0.69 -15.62 7.62
C SER A 113 -0.04 -14.52 6.80
N ASP A 114 -0.25 -14.54 5.49
CA ASP A 114 0.23 -13.52 4.57
C ASP A 114 -0.56 -12.20 4.64
N ILE A 115 -1.82 -12.27 5.09
CA ILE A 115 -2.75 -11.13 5.15
C ILE A 115 -2.80 -10.51 6.57
N HIS A 116 -2.53 -11.30 7.61
CA HIS A 116 -2.67 -10.82 9.00
C HIS A 116 -1.43 -11.04 9.87
N GLY A 117 -0.32 -11.54 9.29
CA GLY A 117 0.99 -11.66 9.94
C GLY A 117 0.95 -12.31 11.33
N GLY A 118 1.11 -13.64 11.38
CA GLY A 118 1.40 -14.43 12.60
C GLY A 118 0.50 -14.19 13.80
#